data_AF-A0A8T4X9X3-F1
#
_entry.id   AF-A0A8T4X9X3-F1
#
_cell.length_a   1.000
_cell.length_b   1.000
_cell.length_c   1.000
_cell.angle_alpha   90.00
_cell.angle_beta   90.00
_cell.angle_gamma   90.00
#
_symmetry.space_group_name_H-M   'P 1'
#
loop_
_entity.id
_entity.type
_entity.pdbx_description
1 polymer ?
#
loop_
_entity_poly.entity_id
_entity_poly.type
_entity_poly.pdbx_seq_one_letter_code
_entity_poly.pdbx_strand_id
1 'polypeptide(L)'
;MKSVHDDIVNLEKQILQTEDKLLDYIRSGYVGGIKKSLHSLDSDLKYLSILANGAPIDKNEDRKIMDFLRTHYEYLQKLSIPHKLSHGG
;
A
#
# COMPACT_ATOMS: atom_id res chain seq x y z
N MET A 1 -5.65 25.02 -7.01
CA MET A 1 -4.46 24.32 -6.49
C MET A 1 -4.96 23.12 -5.73
N LYS A 2 -4.59 21.90 -6.12
CA LYS A 2 -4.84 20.73 -5.26
C LYS A 2 -3.96 20.88 -4.02
N SER A 3 -4.55 20.68 -2.86
CA SER A 3 -3.78 20.72 -1.61
C SER A 3 -3.03 19.40 -1.46
N VAL A 4 -1.91 19.41 -0.71
CA VAL A 4 -1.19 18.18 -0.39
C VAL A 4 -2.10 17.18 0.35
N HIS A 5 -3.10 17.66 1.11
CA HIS A 5 -4.12 16.82 1.72
C HIS A 5 -4.98 16.08 0.68
N ASP A 6 -5.36 16.72 -0.43
CA ASP A 6 -6.12 16.06 -1.48
C ASP A 6 -5.31 14.93 -2.14
N ASP A 7 -4.01 15.15 -2.31
CA ASP A 7 -3.10 14.15 -2.88
C ASP A 7 -2.91 12.97 -1.90
N ILE A 8 -2.77 13.25 -0.60
CA ILE A 8 -2.73 12.22 0.46
C ILE A 8 -4.01 11.38 0.45
N VAL A 9 -5.19 12.01 0.52
CA VAL A 9 -6.48 11.31 0.54
C VAL A 9 -6.70 10.50 -0.73
N ASN A 10 -6.25 11.01 -1.89
CA ASN A 10 -6.34 10.28 -3.13
C ASN A 10 -5.41 9.05 -3.14
N LEU A 11 -4.20 9.16 -2.59
CA LEU A 11 -3.27 8.04 -2.47
C LEU A 11 -3.79 6.97 -1.51
N GLU A 12 -4.33 7.34 -0.35
CA GLU A 12 -4.95 6.38 0.57
C GLU A 12 -6.04 5.56 -0.13
N LYS A 13 -6.90 6.22 -0.91
CA LYS A 13 -7.93 5.54 -1.71
C LYS A 13 -7.34 4.61 -2.78
N GLN A 14 -6.27 5.03 -3.46
CA GLN A 14 -5.60 4.21 -4.48
C GLN A 14 -4.94 2.97 -3.87
N ILE A 15 -4.34 3.10 -2.70
CA ILE A 15 -3.74 2.00 -1.92
C ILE A 15 -4.82 0.96 -1.62
N LEU A 16 -5.93 1.38 -1.00
CA LEU A 16 -7.05 0.47 -0.67
C LEU A 16 -7.62 -0.23 -1.91
N GLN A 17 -7.84 0.51 -3.01
CA GLN A 17 -8.32 -0.07 -4.26
C GLN A 17 -7.33 -1.07 -4.88
N THR A 18 -6.03 -0.84 -4.71
CA THR A 18 -4.99 -1.75 -5.19
C THR A 18 -4.95 -3.02 -4.37
N GLU A 19 -5.15 -2.94 -3.06
CA GLU A 19 -5.28 -4.09 -2.17
C GLU A 19 -6.50 -4.95 -2.47
N ASP A 20 -7.67 -4.33 -2.74
CA ASP A 20 -8.87 -5.05 -3.15
C ASP A 20 -8.64 -5.83 -4.45
N LYS A 21 -8.07 -5.18 -5.47
CA LYS A 21 -7.71 -5.84 -6.74
C LYS A 21 -6.70 -6.95 -6.54
N LEU A 22 -5.73 -6.76 -5.64
CA LEU A 22 -4.73 -7.77 -5.33
C LEU A 22 -5.38 -9.03 -4.73
N LEU A 23 -6.35 -8.87 -3.83
CA LEU A 23 -7.13 -10.00 -3.31
C LEU A 23 -7.89 -10.74 -4.41
N ASP A 24 -8.49 -10.01 -5.35
CA ASP A 24 -9.19 -10.62 -6.49
C ASP A 24 -8.22 -11.36 -7.43
N TYR A 25 -7.01 -10.83 -7.64
CA TYR A 25 -5.96 -11.52 -8.40
C TYR A 25 -5.44 -12.76 -7.68
N ILE A 26 -5.32 -12.73 -6.35
CA ILE A 26 -4.96 -13.90 -5.55
C ILE A 26 -6.05 -14.97 -5.67
N ARG A 27 -7.33 -14.61 -5.54
CA ARG A 27 -8.47 -15.53 -5.67
C ARG A 27 -8.57 -16.17 -7.05
N SER A 28 -8.29 -15.40 -8.10
CA SER A 28 -8.31 -15.88 -9.50
C SER A 28 -7.02 -16.56 -9.95
N GLY A 29 -5.96 -16.53 -9.14
CA GLY A 29 -4.64 -17.07 -9.50
C GLY A 29 -3.90 -16.26 -10.58
N TYR A 30 -4.29 -15.01 -10.83
CA TYR A 30 -3.70 -14.19 -11.88
C TYR A 30 -2.35 -13.58 -11.46
N VAL A 31 -1.28 -14.36 -11.60
CA VAL A 31 0.08 -14.01 -11.17
C VAL A 31 0.59 -12.67 -11.73
N GLY A 32 0.25 -12.35 -12.99
CA GLY A 32 0.64 -11.08 -13.61
C GLY A 32 0.04 -9.87 -12.90
N GLY A 33 -1.25 -9.97 -12.53
CA GLY A 33 -1.95 -8.94 -11.75
C GLY A 33 -1.40 -8.82 -10.34
N ILE A 34 -1.12 -9.95 -9.68
CA ILE A 34 -0.51 -9.98 -8.33
C ILE A 34 0.80 -9.20 -8.32
N LYS A 35 1.74 -9.53 -9.22
CA LYS A 35 3.05 -8.86 -9.28
C LYS A 35 2.91 -7.36 -9.56
N LYS A 36 2.03 -6.97 -10.48
CA LYS A 36 1.81 -5.57 -10.83
C LYS A 36 1.21 -4.79 -9.66
N SER A 37 0.18 -5.33 -9.01
CA SER A 37 -0.46 -4.70 -7.85
C SER A 37 0.48 -4.60 -6.65
N LEU A 38 1.30 -5.61 -6.36
CA LEU A 38 2.31 -5.54 -5.30
C LEU A 38 3.32 -4.41 -5.56
N HIS A 39 3.78 -4.28 -6.81
CA HIS A 39 4.71 -3.21 -7.18
C HIS A 39 4.07 -1.81 -7.08
N SER A 40 2.84 -1.66 -7.56
CA SER A 40 2.08 -0.41 -7.41
C SER A 40 1.86 -0.05 -5.94
N LEU A 41 1.46 -1.02 -5.12
CA LEU A 41 1.24 -0.83 -3.69
C LEU A 41 2.52 -0.36 -2.97
N ASP A 42 3.66 -0.99 -3.25
CA ASP A 42 4.97 -0.54 -2.71
C ASP A 42 5.32 0.91 -3.12
N SER A 43 5.10 1.24 -4.39
CA SER A 43 5.35 2.59 -4.92
C SER A 43 4.45 3.64 -4.26
N ASP A 44 3.15 3.36 -4.15
CA ASP A 44 2.16 4.29 -3.60
C ASP A 44 2.41 4.51 -2.09
N LEU A 45 2.74 3.46 -1.34
CA LEU A 45 3.11 3.57 0.07
C LEU A 45 4.37 4.41 0.28
N LYS A 46 5.39 4.22 -0.58
CA LYS A 46 6.62 5.04 -0.55
C LYS A 46 6.30 6.50 -0.83
N TYR A 47 5.45 6.76 -1.81
CA TYR A 47 5.09 8.13 -2.17
C TYR A 47 4.28 8.81 -1.07
N LEU A 48 3.32 8.11 -0.45
CA LEU A 48 2.57 8.61 0.70
C LEU A 48 3.50 8.92 1.89
N SER A 49 4.50 8.08 2.16
CA SER A 49 5.52 8.36 3.19
C SER A 49 6.32 9.63 2.91
N ILE A 50 6.72 9.88 1.66
CA ILE A 50 7.43 11.10 1.27
C ILE A 50 6.53 12.34 1.48
N LEU A 51 5.26 12.26 1.07
CA LEU A 51 4.31 13.35 1.25
C LEU A 51 4.06 13.66 2.73
N ALA A 52 3.81 12.64 3.55
CA ALA A 52 3.55 12.81 4.98
C ALA A 52 4.73 13.51 5.70
N ASN A 53 5.96 13.12 5.38
CA ASN A 53 7.16 13.70 6.00
C ASN A 53 7.48 15.12 5.50
N GLY A 54 7.07 15.48 4.28
CA GLY A 54 7.36 16.78 3.65
C GLY A 54 6.24 17.82 3.76
N ALA A 55 5.04 17.41 4.15
CA ALA A 55 3.86 18.26 4.19
C ALA A 55 3.75 19.03 5.52
N PRO A 56 3.26 20.28 5.51
CA PRO A 56 2.88 20.99 6.72
C PRO A 56 1.53 20.48 7.26
N ILE A 57 1.47 19.19 7.59
CA ILE A 57 0.29 18.53 8.17
C ILE A 57 0.33 18.59 9.70
N ASP A 58 -0.84 18.53 10.33
CA ASP A 58 -0.92 18.56 11.79
C ASP A 58 -0.54 17.20 12.41
N LYS A 59 -0.17 17.20 13.68
CA LYS A 59 0.34 16.02 14.39
C LYS A 59 -0.68 14.86 14.46
N ASN A 60 -1.97 15.15 14.52
CA ASN A 60 -2.99 14.10 14.54
C ASN A 60 -3.15 13.47 13.17
N GLU A 61 -3.07 14.26 12.10
CA GLU A 61 -3.10 13.78 10.73
C GLU A 61 -1.84 12.96 10.40
N ASP A 62 -0.65 13.46 10.76
CA ASP A 62 0.61 12.72 10.63
C ASP A 62 0.53 11.36 11.32
N ARG A 63 0.04 11.30 12.56
CA ARG A 63 -0.13 10.05 13.28
C ARG A 63 -1.07 9.07 12.54
N LYS A 64 -2.18 9.56 12.00
CA LYS A 64 -3.12 8.72 11.22
C LYS A 64 -2.45 8.15 9.97
N ILE A 65 -1.68 8.97 9.25
CA ILE A 65 -0.98 8.55 8.04
C ILE A 65 0.12 7.55 8.39
N MET A 66 0.86 7.75 9.49
CA MET A 66 1.87 6.79 9.95
C MET A 66 1.24 5.45 10.37
N ASP A 67 0.10 5.49 11.07
CA ASP A 67 -0.66 4.28 11.43
C ASP A 67 -1.18 3.55 10.17
N PHE A 68 -1.66 4.30 9.18
CA PHE A 68 -2.06 3.80 7.87
C PHE A 68 -0.86 3.13 7.16
N LEU A 69 0.24 3.85 6.95
CA LEU A 69 1.47 3.35 6.32
C LEU A 69 1.95 2.07 6.99
N ARG A 70 2.02 2.03 8.32
CA ARG A 70 2.42 0.82 9.07
C ARG A 70 1.54 -0.38 8.73
N THR A 71 0.22 -0.20 8.80
CA THR A 71 -0.75 -1.29 8.53
C THR A 71 -0.59 -1.84 7.12
N HIS A 72 -0.44 -0.95 6.13
CA HIS A 72 -0.39 -1.34 4.72
C HIS A 72 0.99 -1.87 4.30
N TYR A 73 2.08 -1.41 4.92
CA TYR A 73 3.40 -2.06 4.75
C TYR A 73 3.44 -3.46 5.36
N GLU A 74 2.83 -3.67 6.54
CA GLU A 74 2.72 -5.01 7.13
C GLU A 74 1.91 -5.96 6.23
N TYR A 75 0.83 -5.46 5.64
CA TYR A 75 0.05 -6.22 4.66
C TYR A 75 0.87 -6.59 3.42
N LEU A 76 1.56 -5.60 2.82
CA LEU A 76 2.46 -5.82 1.69
C LEU A 76 3.52 -6.87 2.01
N GLN A 77 4.15 -6.82 3.19
CA GLN A 77 5.15 -7.80 3.62
C GLN A 77 4.57 -9.22 3.69
N LYS A 78 3.38 -9.39 4.30
CA LYS A 78 2.73 -10.70 4.40
C LYS A 78 2.46 -11.33 3.02
N LEU A 79 2.13 -10.51 2.02
CA LEU A 79 1.86 -10.96 0.66
C LEU A 79 3.12 -11.12 -0.21
N SER A 80 4.17 -10.35 0.09
CA SER A 80 5.43 -10.35 -0.66
C SER A 80 6.40 -11.42 -0.18
N ILE A 81 6.23 -11.91 1.06
CA ILE A 81 6.89 -13.14 1.49
C ILE A 81 6.34 -14.23 0.55
N PRO A 82 7.17 -14.87 -0.28
CA PRO A 82 6.72 -16.06 -0.97
C PRO A 82 6.22 -16.97 0.13
N HIS A 83 4.97 -17.46 0.03
CA HIS A 83 4.64 -18.71 0.69
C HIS A 83 5.79 -19.64 0.30
N LYS A 84 6.76 -19.84 1.21
CA LYS A 84 7.71 -20.92 1.09
C LYS A 84 6.78 -22.10 1.07
N LEU A 85 6.55 -22.59 -0.14
CA LEU A 85 6.00 -23.90 -0.43
C LEU A 85 6.81 -24.83 0.46
N SER A 86 6.24 -25.16 1.60
CA SER A 86 6.64 -26.26 2.45
C SER A 86 6.19 -27.52 1.72
N HIS A 87 6.87 -27.79 0.60
CA HIS A 87 6.91 -29.03 -0.13
C HIS A 87 8.37 -29.25 -0.47
N GLY A 88 9.04 -30.06 0.34
CA GLY A 88 10.47 -30.38 0.18
C GLY A 88 11.17 -30.59 1.50
N GLY A 89 10.66 -31.52 2.32
CA GLY A 89 11.39 -32.22 3.37
C GLY A 89 11.20 -33.71 3.12
#